data_AF-A0AAT9HWL2-F1
#
_entry.id   AF-A0AAT9HWL2-F1
#
_cell.length_a   1.000
_cell.length_b   1.000
_cell.length_c   1.000
_cell.angle_alpha   90.00
_cell.angle_beta   90.00
_cell.angle_gamma   90.00
#
_symmetry.space_group_name_H-M   'P 1'
#
loop_
_entity.id
_entity.type
_entity.pdbx_description
1 polymer ?
#
loop_
_entity_poly.entity_id
_entity_poly.type
_entity_poly.pdbx_seq_one_letter_code
_entity_poly.pdbx_strand_id
1 'polypeptide(L)'
;MVGRSGLERQYDKQLRGKAGVTRYEVDNLGRVIGQAEADPAQPGANLVTSIDSRVQRIAEYELNEAMKAARKEHDRNTNRNYEADSGAVVVMEAKTGRVVAMASNPTYDPNAWVGGISAKDYTALTSKKSNYPLLNRAIQGQSAPGSIFKVIPTAAAIQAGYSFEGPYNCSSSYSIGNQVFKNFESQNHGPISLGRALEVSCDTVFYALSHEEWKRDGGNKPKKNAHDWFYKTAHEFGLGAETGIDLPNEVTGRVPDRQWKLDYWTANKDVWCKTGKKDGSYAEMIAYENCLEGNRLRAGDSVNYSIGQGDTLVTPIQMATIYAAISNGGTLYDPTVGKAVISPDGSTVTEIEPKAHGKLPTSKKTLSQMDEALEESPPAVRPHGASAAGRRTRSRCTPRPVRPRSTASRPPPGSPRTPRTTRSS
;
A
#
# COMPACT_ATOMS: atom_id res chain seq x y z
N MET A 1 25.78 19.44 -3.70
CA MET A 1 24.77 18.52 -4.26
C MET A 1 23.43 18.81 -3.58
N VAL A 2 22.30 18.71 -4.27
CA VAL A 2 20.97 18.91 -3.68
C VAL A 2 20.19 17.62 -3.88
N GLY A 3 19.72 17.01 -2.79
CA GLY A 3 18.96 15.76 -2.85
C GLY A 3 17.62 15.96 -3.57
N ARG A 4 17.36 15.15 -4.60
CA ARG A 4 16.15 15.27 -5.43
C ARG A 4 15.08 14.23 -5.14
N SER A 5 15.43 13.09 -4.54
CA SER A 5 14.52 11.98 -4.27
C SER A 5 14.91 11.20 -3.02
N GLY A 6 13.99 10.37 -2.52
CA GLY A 6 14.22 9.43 -1.43
C GLY A 6 14.90 10.02 -0.21
N LEU A 7 15.85 9.27 0.35
CA LEU A 7 16.64 9.67 1.50
C LEU A 7 17.47 10.92 1.25
N GLU A 8 18.00 11.08 0.04
CA GLU A 8 18.80 12.27 -0.29
C GLU A 8 17.97 13.54 -0.13
N ARG A 9 16.71 13.55 -0.58
CA ARG A 9 15.80 14.69 -0.39
C ARG A 9 15.35 14.83 1.06
N GLN A 10 15.02 13.71 1.72
CA GLN A 10 14.53 13.72 3.11
C GLN A 10 15.58 14.27 4.08
N TYR A 11 16.84 13.86 3.91
CA TYR A 11 17.95 14.18 4.80
C TYR A 11 18.92 15.21 4.20
N ASP A 12 18.51 15.93 3.15
CA ASP A 12 19.36 16.88 2.42
C ASP A 12 20.01 17.92 3.36
N LYS A 13 19.26 18.42 4.36
CA LYS A 13 19.76 19.40 5.33
C LYS A 13 21.00 18.88 6.07
N GLN A 14 21.02 17.60 6.43
CA GLN A 14 22.13 16.94 7.11
C GLN A 14 23.25 16.59 6.14
N LEU A 15 22.91 16.13 4.93
CA LEU A 15 23.86 15.59 3.94
C LEU A 15 24.60 16.67 3.13
N ARG A 16 24.01 17.86 2.95
CA ARG A 16 24.53 18.87 2.01
C ARG A 16 25.85 19.52 2.45
N GLY A 17 26.09 19.65 3.75
CA GLY A 17 27.21 20.42 4.29
C GLY A 17 27.08 21.93 4.04
N LYS A 18 28.17 22.67 4.22
CA LYS A 18 28.27 24.11 3.91
C LYS A 18 29.40 24.37 2.93
N ALA A 19 29.11 25.16 1.90
CA ALA A 19 30.13 25.59 0.94
C ALA A 19 31.16 26.50 1.64
N GLY A 20 32.43 26.31 1.28
CA GLY A 20 33.49 27.24 1.63
C GLY A 20 33.46 28.47 0.72
N VAL A 21 34.16 29.54 1.12
CA VAL A 21 34.30 30.77 0.34
C VAL A 21 35.77 31.06 0.17
N THR A 22 36.24 31.11 -1.06
CA THR A 22 37.59 31.56 -1.39
C THR A 22 37.51 32.96 -1.99
N ARG A 23 38.18 33.92 -1.37
CA ARG A 23 38.27 35.32 -1.80
C ARG A 23 39.61 35.52 -2.50
N TYR A 24 39.56 36.06 -3.72
CA TYR A 24 40.75 36.37 -4.51
C TYR A 24 40.86 37.88 -4.70
N GLU A 25 42.09 38.39 -4.57
CA GLU A 25 42.41 39.74 -5.02
C GLU A 25 42.68 39.71 -6.52
N VAL A 26 42.02 40.58 -7.29
CA VAL A 26 42.11 40.63 -8.75
C VAL A 26 42.51 42.01 -9.26
N ASP A 27 43.28 42.06 -10.34
CA ASP A 27 43.60 43.30 -11.04
C ASP A 27 42.42 43.84 -11.86
N ASN A 28 42.58 44.99 -12.50
CA ASN A 28 41.56 45.62 -13.35
C ASN A 28 41.23 44.82 -14.63
N LEU A 29 41.97 43.75 -14.92
CA LEU A 29 41.75 42.82 -16.03
C LEU A 29 41.19 41.47 -15.55
N GLY A 30 40.90 41.32 -14.24
CA GLY A 30 40.35 40.12 -13.63
C GLY A 30 41.37 39.01 -13.35
N ARG A 31 42.67 39.30 -13.40
CA ARG A 31 43.72 38.32 -13.09
C ARG A 31 43.94 38.27 -11.59
N VAL A 32 44.04 37.07 -11.03
CA VAL A 32 44.34 36.86 -9.61
C VAL A 32 45.76 37.33 -9.32
N ILE A 33 45.92 38.30 -8.42
CA ILE A 33 47.20 38.97 -8.10
C ILE A 33 47.67 38.76 -6.65
N GLY A 34 46.80 38.24 -5.76
CA GLY A 34 47.09 38.10 -4.32
C GLY A 34 46.85 36.70 -3.75
N GLN A 35 47.17 36.53 -2.45
CA GLN A 35 46.89 35.30 -1.70
C GLN A 35 45.38 35.16 -1.46
N ALA A 36 44.89 33.93 -1.58
CA ALA A 36 43.50 33.63 -1.34
C ALA A 36 43.20 33.56 0.17
N GLU A 37 42.24 34.33 0.64
CA GLU A 37 41.62 34.10 1.94
C GLU A 37 40.51 33.06 1.77
N ALA A 38 40.47 32.01 2.60
CA ALA A 38 39.52 30.92 2.43
C ALA A 38 38.81 30.57 3.74
N ASP A 39 37.48 30.64 3.71
CA ASP A 39 36.62 29.96 4.68
C ASP A 39 36.46 28.51 4.21
N PRO A 40 36.98 27.49 4.93
CA PRO A 40 36.94 26.11 4.48
C PRO A 40 35.50 25.59 4.41
N ALA A 41 35.24 24.75 3.41
CA ALA A 41 33.96 24.05 3.30
C ALA A 41 33.78 23.08 4.49
N GLN A 42 32.54 22.94 4.94
CA GLN A 42 32.17 21.97 5.96
C GLN A 42 31.48 20.78 5.28
N PRO A 43 32.05 19.56 5.36
CA PRO A 43 31.40 18.38 4.80
C PRO A 43 30.05 18.13 5.48
N GLY A 44 29.13 17.51 4.74
CA GLY A 44 27.85 17.06 5.29
C GLY A 44 28.01 15.83 6.17
N ALA A 45 26.99 15.56 6.98
CA ALA A 45 26.93 14.37 7.82
C ALA A 45 26.71 13.10 7.00
N ASN A 46 26.96 11.94 7.60
CA ASN A 46 26.72 10.63 7.01
C ASN A 46 25.40 10.06 7.53
N LEU A 47 24.52 9.60 6.64
CA LEU A 47 23.30 8.88 7.02
C LEU A 47 23.55 7.37 7.02
N VAL A 48 23.38 6.74 8.18
CA VAL A 48 23.31 5.28 8.30
C VAL A 48 21.87 4.86 8.06
N THR A 49 21.65 3.87 7.21
CA THR A 49 20.31 3.32 6.93
C THR A 49 20.10 1.98 7.64
N SER A 50 18.85 1.59 7.82
CA SER A 50 18.46 0.25 8.26
C SER A 50 18.42 -0.77 7.12
N ILE A 51 18.66 -0.35 5.87
CA ILE A 51 18.68 -1.23 4.71
C ILE A 51 19.85 -2.21 4.82
N ASP A 52 19.56 -3.51 4.78
CA ASP A 52 20.59 -4.52 4.57
C ASP A 52 20.75 -4.73 3.06
N SER A 53 21.91 -4.34 2.52
CA SER A 53 22.18 -4.41 1.08
C SER A 53 22.08 -5.82 0.50
N ARG A 54 22.30 -6.86 1.32
CA ARG A 54 22.17 -8.27 0.89
C ARG A 54 20.69 -8.64 0.77
N VAL A 55 19.85 -8.20 1.71
CA VAL A 55 18.41 -8.43 1.68
C VAL A 55 17.76 -7.60 0.58
N GLN A 56 18.17 -6.34 0.40
CA GLN A 56 17.73 -5.46 -0.67
C GLN A 56 17.95 -6.10 -2.05
N ARG A 57 19.18 -6.59 -2.30
CA ARG A 57 19.52 -7.28 -3.56
C ARG A 57 18.63 -8.50 -3.81
N ILE A 58 18.33 -9.29 -2.78
CA ILE A 58 17.44 -10.45 -2.90
C ILE A 58 16.00 -9.99 -3.20
N ALA A 59 15.51 -8.96 -2.51
CA ALA A 59 14.17 -8.42 -2.73
C ALA A 59 13.97 -7.91 -4.17
N GLU A 60 14.95 -7.20 -4.72
CA GLU A 60 14.94 -6.72 -6.10
C GLU A 60 14.97 -7.87 -7.12
N TYR A 61 15.85 -8.86 -6.89
CA TYR A 61 16.00 -10.03 -7.74
C TYR A 61 14.71 -10.86 -7.77
N GLU A 62 14.21 -11.25 -6.60
CA GLU A 62 13.01 -12.10 -6.47
C GLU A 62 11.75 -11.38 -6.97
N LEU A 63 11.62 -10.07 -6.76
CA LEU A 63 10.52 -9.29 -7.34
C LEU A 63 10.54 -9.36 -8.86
N ASN A 64 11.69 -9.11 -9.47
CA ASN A 64 11.83 -9.17 -10.93
C ASN A 64 11.58 -10.59 -11.47
N GLU A 65 12.11 -11.63 -10.83
CA GLU A 65 11.89 -13.02 -11.27
C GLU A 65 10.44 -13.46 -11.09
N ALA A 66 9.78 -13.05 -9.99
CA ALA A 66 8.35 -13.29 -9.78
C ALA A 66 7.50 -12.63 -10.87
N MET A 67 7.80 -11.39 -11.24
CA MET A 67 7.11 -10.69 -12.33
C MET A 67 7.32 -11.39 -13.69
N LYS A 68 8.54 -11.85 -14.00
CA LYS A 68 8.81 -12.63 -15.22
C LYS A 68 8.07 -13.98 -15.22
N ALA A 69 7.98 -14.64 -14.07
CA ALA A 69 7.24 -15.89 -13.93
C ALA A 69 5.73 -15.67 -14.12
N ALA A 70 5.16 -14.64 -13.48
CA ALA A 70 3.75 -14.29 -13.61
C ALA A 70 3.34 -14.04 -15.07
N ARG A 71 4.19 -13.37 -15.87
CA ARG A 71 3.93 -13.13 -17.31
C ARG A 71 3.77 -14.39 -18.17
N LYS A 72 4.23 -15.54 -17.68
CA LYS A 72 4.09 -16.84 -18.38
C LYS A 72 2.78 -17.53 -18.04
N GLU A 73 2.07 -17.07 -17.01
CA GLU A 73 0.83 -17.68 -16.55
C GLU A 73 -0.36 -17.07 -17.30
N HIS A 74 -1.27 -17.95 -17.72
CA HIS A 74 -2.49 -17.61 -18.45
C HIS A 74 -3.65 -17.40 -17.47
N ASP A 75 -4.17 -16.17 -17.40
CA ASP A 75 -5.38 -15.87 -16.65
C ASP A 75 -6.61 -16.35 -17.41
N ARG A 76 -7.27 -17.36 -16.84
CA ARG A 76 -8.49 -17.97 -17.39
C ARG A 76 -9.70 -17.02 -17.33
N ASN A 77 -9.67 -16.00 -16.48
CA ASN A 77 -10.77 -15.04 -16.35
C ASN A 77 -10.76 -14.00 -17.46
N THR A 78 -9.59 -13.46 -17.79
CA THR A 78 -9.43 -12.46 -18.86
C THR A 78 -9.04 -13.08 -20.21
N ASN A 79 -8.73 -14.38 -20.23
CA ASN A 79 -8.24 -15.12 -21.41
C ASN A 79 -6.98 -14.48 -22.02
N ARG A 80 -6.08 -14.02 -21.14
CA ARG A 80 -4.81 -13.34 -21.47
C ARG A 80 -3.76 -13.77 -20.46
N ASN A 81 -2.48 -13.63 -20.80
CA ASN A 81 -1.43 -13.80 -19.81
C ASN A 81 -1.41 -12.61 -18.83
N TYR A 82 -0.95 -12.84 -17.60
CA TYR A 82 -0.74 -11.72 -16.68
C TYR A 82 0.29 -10.73 -17.25
N GLU A 83 0.00 -9.44 -17.12
CA GLU A 83 0.92 -8.40 -17.59
C GLU A 83 2.13 -8.25 -16.64
N ALA A 84 1.86 -8.34 -15.33
CA ALA A 84 2.82 -8.15 -14.23
C ALA A 84 3.84 -7.05 -14.54
N ASP A 85 3.35 -5.89 -14.97
CA ASP A 85 4.16 -4.79 -15.50
C ASP A 85 4.92 -4.04 -14.41
N SER A 86 4.50 -4.20 -13.16
CA SER A 86 5.08 -3.57 -11.98
C SER A 86 4.83 -4.35 -10.70
N GLY A 87 5.61 -4.03 -9.67
CA GLY A 87 5.43 -4.54 -8.31
C GLY A 87 6.31 -3.83 -7.30
N ALA A 88 6.14 -4.18 -6.03
CA ALA A 88 6.94 -3.67 -4.93
C ALA A 88 7.10 -4.72 -3.83
N VAL A 89 8.16 -4.59 -3.04
CA VAL A 89 8.44 -5.40 -1.86
C VAL A 89 8.83 -4.48 -0.71
N VAL A 90 8.30 -4.74 0.48
CA VAL A 90 8.72 -4.11 1.74
C VAL A 90 9.07 -5.22 2.71
N VAL A 91 10.27 -5.15 3.29
CA VAL A 91 10.71 -6.01 4.39
C VAL A 91 10.95 -5.12 5.60
N MET A 92 10.24 -5.40 6.68
CA MET A 92 10.19 -4.54 7.87
C MET A 92 10.46 -5.35 9.15
N GLU A 93 11.23 -4.76 10.06
CA GLU A 93 11.36 -5.27 11.43
C GLU A 93 10.10 -4.91 12.23
N ALA A 94 9.32 -5.93 12.63
CA ALA A 94 8.03 -5.72 13.26
C ALA A 94 8.10 -4.92 14.56
N LYS A 95 9.15 -5.10 15.37
CA LYS A 95 9.24 -4.50 16.72
C LYS A 95 9.66 -3.03 16.74
N THR A 96 10.13 -2.50 15.62
CA THR A 96 10.73 -1.16 15.53
C THR A 96 10.23 -0.35 14.34
N GLY A 97 9.59 -0.99 13.34
CA GLY A 97 9.23 -0.33 12.08
C GLY A 97 10.41 -0.08 11.15
N ARG A 98 11.63 -0.56 11.47
CA ARG A 98 12.80 -0.37 10.60
C ARG A 98 12.60 -1.09 9.27
N VAL A 99 12.80 -0.37 8.17
CA VAL A 99 12.76 -0.95 6.82
C VAL A 99 14.11 -1.57 6.51
N VAL A 100 14.13 -2.89 6.32
CA VAL A 100 15.35 -3.67 6.03
C VAL A 100 15.59 -3.80 4.53
N ALA A 101 14.51 -3.82 3.74
CA ALA A 101 14.58 -3.74 2.29
C ALA A 101 13.29 -3.12 1.75
N MET A 102 13.40 -2.35 0.67
CA MET A 102 12.29 -1.74 -0.05
C MET A 102 12.62 -1.71 -1.54
N ALA A 103 11.92 -2.53 -2.33
CA ALA A 103 12.12 -2.62 -3.77
C ALA A 103 10.86 -2.15 -4.52
N SER A 104 11.06 -1.48 -5.65
CA SER A 104 10.03 -1.05 -6.60
C SER A 104 10.49 -1.45 -8.00
N ASN A 105 9.61 -2.04 -8.79
CA ASN A 105 9.92 -2.46 -10.15
C ASN A 105 8.79 -2.02 -11.11
N PRO A 106 9.08 -1.46 -12.30
CA PRO A 106 10.41 -1.22 -12.90
C PRO A 106 11.27 -0.21 -12.13
N THR A 107 12.59 -0.39 -12.19
CA THR A 107 13.61 0.47 -11.55
C THR A 107 14.48 1.15 -12.61
N TYR A 108 15.40 2.02 -12.18
CA TYR A 108 16.36 2.71 -13.05
C TYR A 108 17.69 2.93 -12.31
N ASP A 109 18.76 3.22 -13.06
CA ASP A 109 20.06 3.59 -12.48
C ASP A 109 20.03 5.07 -12.06
N PRO A 110 20.18 5.40 -10.75
CA PRO A 110 20.19 6.79 -10.29
C PRO A 110 21.36 7.60 -10.87
N ASN A 111 22.43 6.96 -11.33
CA ASN A 111 23.56 7.65 -11.98
C ASN A 111 23.16 8.34 -13.30
N ALA A 112 22.01 7.98 -13.89
CA ALA A 112 21.47 8.67 -15.06
C ALA A 112 21.16 10.17 -14.81
N TRP A 113 21.07 10.60 -13.55
CA TRP A 113 20.83 12.00 -13.19
C TRP A 113 22.12 12.77 -12.86
N VAL A 114 23.23 12.07 -12.62
CA VAL A 114 24.50 12.69 -12.21
C VAL A 114 25.11 13.37 -13.43
N GLY A 115 25.42 14.68 -13.31
CA GLY A 115 25.93 15.48 -14.43
C GLY A 115 24.86 15.98 -15.43
N GLY A 116 23.58 15.68 -15.18
CA GLY A 116 22.46 16.05 -16.04
C GLY A 116 21.98 14.88 -16.89
N ILE A 117 20.66 14.63 -16.89
CA ILE A 117 20.04 13.55 -17.65
C ILE A 117 19.88 13.92 -19.12
N SER A 118 20.11 12.95 -20.02
CA SER A 118 19.83 13.14 -21.45
C SER A 118 18.32 13.22 -21.71
N ALA A 119 17.90 13.96 -22.74
CA ALA A 119 16.48 14.02 -23.13
C ALA A 119 15.90 12.63 -23.48
N LYS A 120 16.75 11.76 -24.04
CA LYS A 120 16.40 10.37 -24.39
C LYS A 120 16.10 9.56 -23.12
N ASP A 121 17.00 9.58 -22.14
CA ASP A 121 16.84 8.80 -20.91
C ASP A 121 15.69 9.35 -20.07
N TYR A 122 15.55 10.68 -20.00
CA TYR A 122 14.40 11.31 -19.36
C TYR A 122 13.08 10.86 -19.98
N THR A 123 12.99 10.83 -21.32
CA THR A 123 11.80 10.35 -22.03
C THR A 123 11.55 8.86 -21.75
N ALA A 124 12.61 8.04 -21.72
CA ALA A 124 12.49 6.62 -21.38
C ALA A 124 11.92 6.43 -19.96
N LEU A 125 12.38 7.19 -18.97
CA LEU A 125 11.92 7.10 -17.58
C LEU A 125 10.51 7.68 -17.33
N THR A 126 10.03 8.58 -18.20
CA THR A 126 8.73 9.25 -18.03
C THR A 126 7.63 8.73 -18.96
N SER A 127 7.98 7.94 -19.98
CA SER A 127 7.00 7.40 -20.92
C SER A 127 6.06 6.38 -20.30
N LYS A 128 4.83 6.28 -20.82
CA LYS A 128 3.87 5.22 -20.41
C LYS A 128 4.43 3.81 -20.64
N LYS A 129 5.28 3.62 -21.66
CA LYS A 129 5.83 2.31 -22.05
C LYS A 129 6.78 1.73 -21.01
N SER A 130 7.49 2.57 -20.26
CA SER A 130 8.40 2.09 -19.20
C SER A 130 7.68 1.73 -17.91
N ASN A 131 6.36 1.96 -17.85
CA ASN A 131 5.57 1.83 -16.66
C ASN A 131 6.17 2.65 -15.50
N TYR A 132 6.54 3.91 -15.74
CA TYR A 132 6.90 4.91 -14.72
C TYR A 132 7.86 4.40 -13.62
N PRO A 133 9.13 4.07 -13.95
CA PRO A 133 10.13 3.60 -12.98
C PRO A 133 10.50 4.64 -11.90
N LEU A 134 10.14 5.91 -12.10
CA LEU A 134 10.33 6.97 -11.10
C LEU A 134 9.38 6.87 -9.90
N LEU A 135 8.31 6.08 -10.01
CA LEU A 135 7.34 5.87 -8.94
C LEU A 135 7.89 4.89 -7.90
N ASN A 136 7.98 5.31 -6.64
CA ASN A 136 8.25 4.39 -5.54
C ASN A 136 6.95 3.67 -5.16
N ARG A 137 6.73 2.51 -5.77
CA ARG A 137 5.48 1.75 -5.60
C ARG A 137 5.26 1.23 -4.18
N ALA A 138 6.30 1.14 -3.35
CA ALA A 138 6.14 0.75 -1.96
C ALA A 138 5.33 1.77 -1.14
N ILE A 139 5.46 3.06 -1.46
CA ILE A 139 4.83 4.18 -0.73
C ILE A 139 3.85 4.98 -1.59
N GLN A 140 3.84 4.79 -2.91
CA GLN A 140 2.99 5.50 -3.88
C GLN A 140 2.11 4.57 -4.72
N GLY A 141 2.43 3.28 -4.77
CA GLY A 141 1.66 2.29 -5.52
C GLY A 141 0.38 1.97 -4.77
N GLN A 142 -0.75 2.49 -5.24
CA GLN A 142 -2.06 2.23 -4.67
C GLN A 142 -2.75 1.09 -5.42
N SER A 143 -3.21 0.09 -4.69
CA SER A 143 -4.03 -0.99 -5.24
C SER A 143 -5.08 -1.44 -4.24
N ALA A 144 -6.13 -2.10 -4.77
CA ALA A 144 -7.07 -2.82 -3.94
C ALA A 144 -6.31 -3.97 -3.24
N PRO A 145 -6.27 -4.02 -1.89
CA PRO A 145 -5.51 -5.02 -1.17
C PRO A 145 -6.08 -6.43 -1.36
N GLY A 146 -7.37 -6.57 -1.65
CA GLY A 146 -8.06 -7.86 -1.63
C GLY A 146 -7.91 -8.55 -0.27
N SER A 147 -7.77 -9.88 -0.25
CA SER A 147 -7.88 -10.69 0.96
C SER A 147 -6.94 -10.26 2.10
N ILE A 148 -5.72 -9.78 1.85
CA ILE A 148 -4.81 -9.32 2.93
C ILE A 148 -5.44 -8.23 3.82
N PHE A 149 -6.48 -7.54 3.34
CA PHE A 149 -7.26 -6.55 4.08
C PHE A 149 -8.08 -7.12 5.24
N LYS A 150 -8.58 -8.38 5.15
CA LYS A 150 -9.60 -8.93 6.08
C LYS A 150 -9.20 -8.96 7.55
N VAL A 151 -7.92 -8.75 7.88
CA VAL A 151 -7.48 -8.52 9.27
C VAL A 151 -8.18 -7.32 9.90
N ILE A 152 -8.48 -6.27 9.11
CA ILE A 152 -9.20 -5.07 9.55
C ILE A 152 -10.68 -5.38 9.82
N PRO A 153 -11.46 -5.92 8.86
CA PRO A 153 -12.79 -6.46 9.09
C PRO A 153 -12.92 -7.45 10.25
N THR A 154 -11.92 -8.31 10.48
CA THR A 154 -11.90 -9.19 11.66
C THR A 154 -11.90 -8.38 12.94
N ALA A 155 -11.01 -7.40 13.08
CA ALA A 155 -10.98 -6.53 14.25
C ALA A 155 -12.27 -5.69 14.37
N ALA A 156 -12.80 -5.18 13.26
CA ALA A 156 -14.03 -4.40 13.21
C ALA A 156 -15.25 -5.21 13.71
N ALA A 157 -15.36 -6.47 13.30
CA ALA A 157 -16.41 -7.36 13.77
C ALA A 157 -16.30 -7.60 15.29
N ILE A 158 -15.09 -7.82 15.82
CA ILE A 158 -14.90 -7.96 17.27
C ILE A 158 -15.30 -6.67 18.01
N GLN A 159 -14.93 -5.49 17.48
CA GLN A 159 -15.36 -4.20 18.06
C GLN A 159 -16.88 -4.01 18.02
N ALA A 160 -17.54 -4.51 16.98
CA ALA A 160 -19.01 -4.52 16.86
C ALA A 160 -19.71 -5.57 17.75
N GLY A 161 -18.96 -6.33 18.55
CA GLY A 161 -19.50 -7.30 19.52
C GLY A 161 -19.70 -8.72 18.97
N TYR A 162 -19.18 -9.02 17.77
CA TYR A 162 -19.17 -10.38 17.25
C TYR A 162 -18.13 -11.25 17.98
N SER A 163 -18.41 -12.54 18.14
CA SER A 163 -17.51 -13.49 18.81
C SER A 163 -16.42 -13.99 17.86
N PHE A 164 -15.17 -14.04 18.30
CA PHE A 164 -14.09 -14.63 17.49
C PHE A 164 -14.34 -16.12 17.19
N GLU A 165 -14.98 -16.84 18.12
CA GLU A 165 -15.31 -18.27 18.00
C GLU A 165 -16.75 -18.51 17.53
N GLY A 166 -17.45 -17.47 17.07
CA GLY A 166 -18.84 -17.58 16.63
C GLY A 166 -19.02 -18.47 15.39
N PRO A 167 -20.16 -19.16 15.22
CA PRO A 167 -20.41 -20.00 14.05
C PRO A 167 -20.91 -19.16 12.85
N TYR A 168 -19.99 -18.70 12.02
CA TYR A 168 -20.32 -17.90 10.82
C TYR A 168 -20.43 -18.78 9.59
N ASN A 169 -21.52 -18.64 8.84
CA ASN A 169 -21.75 -19.47 7.66
C ASN A 169 -20.84 -19.05 6.49
N CYS A 170 -19.88 -19.92 6.14
CA CYS A 170 -19.04 -19.77 4.96
C CYS A 170 -19.65 -20.52 3.77
N SER A 171 -20.62 -19.88 3.10
CA SER A 171 -21.28 -20.40 1.90
C SER A 171 -20.48 -20.12 0.62
N SER A 172 -20.83 -20.80 -0.47
CA SER A 172 -20.25 -20.58 -1.81
C SER A 172 -20.59 -19.23 -2.43
N SER A 173 -21.66 -18.59 -1.98
CA SER A 173 -22.09 -17.27 -2.39
C SER A 173 -22.95 -16.59 -1.34
N TYR A 174 -23.08 -15.27 -1.46
CA TYR A 174 -23.90 -14.41 -0.62
C TYR A 174 -24.74 -13.49 -1.51
N SER A 175 -26.05 -13.45 -1.28
CA SER A 175 -26.98 -12.69 -2.14
C SER A 175 -27.49 -11.44 -1.44
N ILE A 176 -27.54 -10.33 -2.16
CA ILE A 176 -28.15 -9.07 -1.72
C ILE A 176 -29.15 -8.64 -2.79
N GLY A 177 -30.43 -8.77 -2.49
CA GLY A 177 -31.48 -8.63 -3.50
C GLY A 177 -31.24 -9.59 -4.67
N ASN A 178 -31.14 -9.04 -5.89
CA ASN A 178 -30.92 -9.83 -7.10
C ASN A 178 -29.44 -10.04 -7.46
N GLN A 179 -28.51 -9.52 -6.65
CA GLN A 179 -27.07 -9.63 -6.90
C GLN A 179 -26.44 -10.75 -6.08
N VAL A 180 -25.59 -11.55 -6.73
CA VAL A 180 -24.90 -12.69 -6.12
C VAL A 180 -23.41 -12.40 -6.05
N PHE A 181 -22.86 -12.38 -4.84
CA PHE A 181 -21.44 -12.25 -4.55
C PHE A 181 -20.85 -13.64 -4.30
N LYS A 182 -19.91 -14.08 -5.15
CA LYS A 182 -19.31 -15.41 -5.03
C LYS A 182 -18.17 -15.40 -4.02
N ASN A 183 -18.04 -16.51 -3.28
CA ASN A 183 -16.81 -16.83 -2.55
C ASN A 183 -15.70 -17.19 -3.54
N PHE A 184 -14.44 -17.01 -3.17
CA PHE A 184 -13.31 -17.51 -3.96
C PHE A 184 -13.49 -18.99 -4.29
N GLU A 185 -13.36 -19.34 -5.58
CA GLU A 185 -13.62 -20.67 -6.14
C GLU A 185 -14.98 -21.30 -5.76
N SER A 186 -15.95 -20.51 -5.29
CA SER A 186 -17.24 -20.99 -4.79
C SER A 186 -17.12 -22.03 -3.66
N GLN A 187 -16.05 -21.96 -2.87
CA GLN A 187 -15.86 -22.87 -1.74
C GLN A 187 -16.96 -22.72 -0.68
N ASN A 188 -17.33 -23.82 -0.04
CA ASN A 188 -18.29 -23.86 1.05
C ASN A 188 -17.67 -24.65 2.21
N HIS A 189 -17.51 -24.00 3.36
CA HIS A 189 -16.91 -24.58 4.56
C HIS A 189 -17.94 -24.79 5.68
N GLY A 190 -19.22 -24.48 5.44
CA GLY A 190 -20.27 -24.50 6.47
C GLY A 190 -20.02 -23.46 7.57
N PRO A 191 -20.62 -23.63 8.76
CA PRO A 191 -20.38 -22.77 9.90
C PRO A 191 -18.94 -22.90 10.43
N ILE A 192 -18.20 -21.78 10.43
CA ILE A 192 -16.80 -21.71 10.87
C ILE A 192 -16.57 -20.51 11.81
N SER A 193 -15.52 -20.57 12.64
CA SER A 193 -15.12 -19.43 13.47
C SER A 193 -14.63 -18.25 12.63
N LEU A 194 -14.58 -17.04 13.22
CA LEU A 194 -14.01 -15.88 12.54
C LEU A 194 -12.51 -16.06 12.28
N GLY A 195 -11.80 -16.72 13.20
CA GLY A 195 -10.41 -17.13 13.01
C GLY A 195 -10.24 -18.05 11.80
N ARG A 196 -11.08 -19.09 11.70
CA ARG A 196 -11.07 -19.99 10.54
C ARG A 196 -11.44 -19.27 9.25
N ALA A 197 -12.38 -18.31 9.30
CA ALA A 197 -12.75 -17.49 8.15
C ALA A 197 -11.58 -16.60 7.67
N LEU A 198 -10.76 -16.09 8.59
CA LEU A 198 -9.53 -15.36 8.25
C LEU A 198 -8.49 -16.29 7.62
N GLU A 199 -8.32 -17.50 8.17
CA GLU A 199 -7.36 -18.52 7.75
C GLU A 199 -7.65 -19.05 6.33
N VAL A 200 -8.89 -19.49 6.07
CA VAL A 200 -9.30 -19.96 4.72
C VAL A 200 -9.71 -18.82 3.81
N SER A 201 -9.60 -17.59 4.28
CA SER A 201 -9.99 -16.37 3.57
C SER A 201 -11.43 -16.42 3.01
N CYS A 202 -12.40 -16.89 3.80
CA CYS A 202 -13.79 -17.01 3.34
C CYS A 202 -14.44 -15.64 3.11
N ASP A 203 -14.78 -15.29 1.87
CA ASP A 203 -15.37 -13.99 1.54
C ASP A 203 -16.77 -13.80 2.14
N THR A 204 -17.60 -14.84 2.10
CA THR A 204 -19.03 -14.76 2.45
C THR A 204 -19.28 -14.47 3.93
N VAL A 205 -18.35 -14.87 4.81
CA VAL A 205 -18.37 -14.47 6.22
C VAL A 205 -18.21 -12.96 6.36
N PHE A 206 -17.22 -12.36 5.69
CA PHE A 206 -16.99 -10.91 5.75
C PHE A 206 -18.08 -10.11 5.04
N TYR A 207 -18.63 -10.63 3.94
CA TYR A 207 -19.81 -10.05 3.29
C TYR A 207 -21.00 -10.00 4.24
N ALA A 208 -21.30 -11.11 4.93
CA ALA A 208 -22.43 -11.19 5.86
C ALA A 208 -22.28 -10.21 7.02
N LEU A 209 -21.12 -10.20 7.69
CA LEU A 209 -20.84 -9.31 8.81
C LEU A 209 -20.92 -7.83 8.41
N SER A 210 -20.28 -7.46 7.29
CA SER A 210 -20.31 -6.09 6.78
C SER A 210 -21.72 -5.65 6.38
N HIS A 211 -22.50 -6.52 5.73
CA HIS A 211 -23.87 -6.21 5.34
C HIS A 211 -24.79 -6.08 6.56
N GLU A 212 -24.60 -6.88 7.59
CA GLU A 212 -25.35 -6.75 8.86
C GLU A 212 -25.06 -5.42 9.56
N GLU A 213 -23.80 -5.04 9.71
CA GLU A 213 -23.40 -3.75 10.29
C GLU A 213 -23.93 -2.58 9.46
N TRP A 214 -23.79 -2.64 8.13
CA TRP A 214 -24.36 -1.63 7.24
C TRP A 214 -25.87 -1.45 7.43
N LYS A 215 -26.63 -2.54 7.62
CA LYS A 215 -28.07 -2.46 7.95
C LYS A 215 -28.31 -1.85 9.32
N ARG A 216 -27.53 -2.22 10.34
CA ARG A 216 -27.62 -1.68 11.71
C ARG A 216 -27.37 -0.17 11.72
N ASP A 217 -26.48 0.31 10.86
CA ASP A 217 -26.15 1.72 10.69
C ASP A 217 -27.20 2.52 9.88
N GLY A 218 -28.27 1.90 9.40
CA GLY A 218 -29.35 2.55 8.63
C GLY A 218 -29.22 2.43 7.11
N GLY A 219 -28.23 1.68 6.64
CA GLY A 219 -28.04 1.34 5.24
C GLY A 219 -27.87 2.55 4.32
N ASN A 220 -28.74 2.67 3.33
CA ASN A 220 -28.74 3.78 2.35
C ASN A 220 -29.10 5.13 2.98
N LYS A 221 -29.71 5.14 4.17
CA LYS A 221 -30.08 6.34 4.93
C LYS A 221 -29.49 6.21 6.33
N PRO A 222 -28.18 6.53 6.50
CA PRO A 222 -27.49 6.28 7.75
C PRO A 222 -28.16 6.99 8.92
N LYS A 223 -28.18 6.34 10.08
CA LYS A 223 -28.62 6.93 11.34
C LYS A 223 -27.64 8.05 11.72
N LYS A 224 -28.12 9.05 12.46
CA LYS A 224 -27.28 10.17 12.95
C LYS A 224 -26.05 9.70 13.75
N ASN A 225 -26.17 8.57 14.42
CA ASN A 225 -25.14 7.93 15.24
C ASN A 225 -24.75 6.55 14.70
N ALA A 226 -24.67 6.39 13.38
CA ALA A 226 -24.08 5.20 12.77
C ALA A 226 -22.68 4.94 13.35
N HIS A 227 -22.38 3.68 13.65
CA HIS A 227 -21.09 3.29 14.20
C HIS A 227 -20.03 3.15 13.10
N ASP A 228 -20.44 2.68 11.91
CA ASP A 228 -19.58 2.45 10.74
C ASP A 228 -18.29 1.69 11.11
N TRP A 229 -18.41 0.67 11.98
CA TRP A 229 -17.28 -0.03 12.61
C TRP A 229 -16.20 -0.48 11.61
N PHE A 230 -16.62 -0.99 10.46
CA PHE A 230 -15.74 -1.48 9.40
C PHE A 230 -14.85 -0.40 8.79
N TYR A 231 -15.33 0.84 8.71
CA TYR A 231 -14.61 1.98 8.16
C TYR A 231 -13.79 2.69 9.23
N LYS A 232 -14.40 2.92 10.40
CA LYS A 232 -13.71 3.50 11.57
C LYS A 232 -12.48 2.68 11.96
N THR A 233 -12.62 1.35 12.00
CA THR A 233 -11.50 0.45 12.33
C THR A 233 -10.36 0.57 11.30
N ALA A 234 -10.64 0.79 10.01
CA ALA A 234 -9.56 0.97 9.04
C ALA A 234 -8.74 2.24 9.30
N HIS A 235 -9.40 3.35 9.67
CA HIS A 235 -8.72 4.57 10.10
C HIS A 235 -7.92 4.35 11.39
N GLU A 236 -8.46 3.61 12.36
CA GLU A 236 -7.74 3.24 13.59
C GLU A 236 -6.54 2.31 13.33
N PHE A 237 -6.52 1.58 12.22
CA PHE A 237 -5.37 0.82 11.72
C PHE A 237 -4.35 1.69 10.94
N GLY A 238 -4.61 3.00 10.79
CA GLY A 238 -3.73 3.95 10.11
C GLY A 238 -3.99 4.12 8.60
N LEU A 239 -5.03 3.48 8.05
CA LEU A 239 -5.39 3.69 6.64
C LEU A 239 -6.10 5.03 6.44
N GLY A 240 -5.98 5.60 5.23
CA GLY A 240 -6.49 6.94 4.94
C GLY A 240 -5.56 8.07 5.37
N ALA A 241 -4.41 7.73 5.96
CA ALA A 241 -3.33 8.65 6.34
C ALA A 241 -1.97 8.13 5.85
N GLU A 242 -0.97 9.01 5.85
CA GLU A 242 0.43 8.65 5.66
C GLU A 242 0.92 7.81 6.86
N THR A 243 1.78 6.82 6.62
CA THR A 243 2.38 6.02 7.69
C THR A 243 3.44 6.78 8.46
N GLY A 244 3.90 7.92 7.94
CA GLY A 244 4.96 8.71 8.54
C GLY A 244 6.36 8.24 8.16
N ILE A 245 6.49 7.47 7.08
CA ILE A 245 7.79 7.00 6.61
C ILE A 245 8.71 8.18 6.31
N ASP A 246 9.99 8.04 6.62
CA ASP A 246 11.04 9.03 6.34
C ASP A 246 11.46 9.05 4.86
N LEU A 247 10.47 9.07 3.98
CA LEU A 247 10.62 9.23 2.53
C LEU A 247 9.58 10.25 2.03
N PRO A 248 9.94 11.10 1.06
CA PRO A 248 9.03 12.11 0.56
C PRO A 248 7.96 11.52 -0.37
N ASN A 249 6.82 12.21 -0.46
CA ASN A 249 5.73 11.93 -1.39
C ASN A 249 5.04 10.57 -1.16
N GLU A 250 4.91 10.15 0.10
CA GLU A 250 3.98 9.08 0.49
C GLU A 250 2.54 9.47 0.09
N VAL A 251 1.70 8.47 -0.15
CA VAL A 251 0.26 8.69 -0.41
C VAL A 251 -0.59 7.99 0.62
N THR A 252 -1.76 8.56 0.91
CA THR A 252 -2.64 8.14 2.01
C THR A 252 -3.51 6.91 1.71
N GLY A 253 -3.58 6.47 0.45
CA GLY A 253 -4.53 5.45 0.02
C GLY A 253 -5.98 5.98 0.02
N ARG A 254 -6.95 5.09 0.24
CA ARG A 254 -8.37 5.41 0.24
C ARG A 254 -9.16 4.42 1.09
N VAL A 255 -9.84 4.96 2.11
CA VAL A 255 -10.91 4.28 2.84
C VAL A 255 -12.24 4.85 2.33
N PRO A 256 -13.04 4.09 1.56
CA PRO A 256 -14.25 4.61 0.93
C PRO A 256 -15.44 4.65 1.89
N ASP A 257 -15.29 5.38 2.98
CA ASP A 257 -16.36 5.62 3.96
C ASP A 257 -17.42 6.60 3.43
N ARG A 258 -18.42 6.90 4.25
CA ARG A 258 -19.54 7.78 3.87
C ARG A 258 -19.09 9.21 3.58
N GLN A 259 -18.12 9.73 4.33
CA GLN A 259 -17.60 11.08 4.14
C GLN A 259 -16.81 11.14 2.83
N TRP A 260 -15.91 10.17 2.61
CA TRP A 260 -15.18 10.05 1.35
C TRP A 260 -16.13 9.97 0.15
N LYS A 261 -17.21 9.18 0.23
CA LYS A 261 -18.20 9.09 -0.86
C LYS A 261 -18.89 10.42 -1.12
N LEU A 262 -19.26 11.15 -0.08
CA LEU A 262 -19.86 12.47 -0.21
C LEU A 262 -18.91 13.46 -0.87
N ASP A 263 -17.65 13.49 -0.44
CA ASP A 263 -16.62 14.40 -0.97
C ASP A 263 -16.29 14.06 -2.42
N TYR A 264 -16.09 12.78 -2.71
CA TYR A 264 -15.85 12.28 -4.06
C TYR A 264 -17.02 12.57 -4.99
N TRP A 265 -18.26 12.39 -4.51
CA TRP A 265 -19.43 12.74 -5.29
C TRP A 265 -19.53 14.24 -5.55
N THR A 266 -19.34 15.07 -4.53
CA THR A 266 -19.38 16.52 -4.65
C THR A 266 -18.38 17.03 -5.69
N ALA A 267 -17.17 16.48 -5.71
CA ALA A 267 -16.13 16.86 -6.67
C ALA A 267 -16.43 16.45 -8.13
N ASN A 268 -17.28 15.44 -8.35
CA ASN A 268 -17.47 14.84 -9.68
C ASN A 268 -18.91 14.92 -10.22
N LYS A 269 -19.88 15.31 -9.39
CA LYS A 269 -21.31 15.28 -9.70
C LYS A 269 -21.65 16.00 -10.98
N ASP A 270 -21.11 17.20 -11.19
CA ASP A 270 -21.43 18.01 -12.37
C ASP A 270 -21.07 17.30 -13.68
N VAL A 271 -19.93 16.60 -13.70
CA VAL A 271 -19.48 15.81 -14.85
C VAL A 271 -20.41 14.62 -15.08
N TRP A 272 -20.79 13.92 -14.01
CA TRP A 272 -21.70 12.78 -14.10
C TRP A 272 -23.11 13.18 -14.53
N CYS A 273 -23.64 14.29 -13.99
CA CYS A 273 -24.95 14.80 -14.39
C CYS A 273 -24.97 15.32 -15.82
N LYS A 274 -23.84 15.85 -16.32
CA LYS A 274 -23.71 16.28 -17.72
C LYS A 274 -23.62 15.11 -18.70
N THR A 275 -22.94 14.03 -18.32
CA THR A 275 -22.67 12.89 -19.22
C THR A 275 -23.63 11.72 -19.03
N GLY A 276 -24.34 11.66 -17.92
CA GLY A 276 -25.22 10.57 -17.55
C GLY A 276 -26.45 10.44 -18.45
N LYS A 277 -26.71 9.22 -18.92
CA LYS A 277 -27.92 8.88 -19.68
C LYS A 277 -28.49 7.56 -19.16
N LYS A 278 -29.79 7.55 -18.88
CA LYS A 278 -30.50 6.37 -18.35
C LYS A 278 -30.45 5.17 -19.30
N ASP A 279 -30.56 5.42 -20.60
CA ASP A 279 -30.59 4.41 -21.66
C ASP A 279 -29.34 4.53 -22.57
N GLY A 280 -28.20 4.96 -22.00
CA GLY A 280 -26.95 5.17 -22.72
C GLY A 280 -26.03 3.95 -22.75
N SER A 281 -24.77 4.18 -23.11
CA SER A 281 -23.69 3.22 -22.90
C SER A 281 -23.53 2.87 -21.42
N TYR A 282 -22.87 1.75 -21.12
CA TYR A 282 -22.62 1.31 -19.74
C TYR A 282 -21.99 2.41 -18.85
N ALA A 283 -21.03 3.16 -19.40
CA ALA A 283 -20.40 4.26 -18.69
C ALA A 283 -21.37 5.45 -18.46
N GLU A 284 -22.24 5.76 -19.42
CA GLU A 284 -23.25 6.81 -19.28
C GLU A 284 -24.35 6.42 -18.28
N MET A 285 -24.71 5.13 -18.22
CA MET A 285 -25.65 4.63 -17.20
C MET A 285 -25.04 4.72 -15.80
N ILE A 286 -23.77 4.37 -15.63
CA ILE A 286 -23.05 4.57 -14.35
C ILE A 286 -23.00 6.05 -13.98
N ALA A 287 -22.67 6.93 -14.93
CA ALA A 287 -22.66 8.37 -14.69
C ALA A 287 -24.05 8.89 -14.29
N TYR A 288 -25.11 8.38 -14.92
CA TYR A 288 -26.49 8.70 -14.55
C TYR A 288 -26.81 8.28 -13.10
N GLU A 289 -26.48 7.05 -12.71
CA GLU A 289 -26.67 6.60 -11.33
C GLU A 289 -25.84 7.43 -10.33
N ASN A 290 -24.57 7.70 -10.65
CA ASN A 290 -23.69 8.48 -9.81
C ASN A 290 -24.16 9.92 -9.64
N CYS A 291 -24.73 10.55 -10.68
CA CYS A 291 -25.35 11.86 -10.58
C CYS A 291 -26.46 11.90 -9.51
N LEU A 292 -27.33 10.88 -9.50
CA LEU A 292 -28.50 10.81 -8.63
C LEU A 292 -28.14 10.45 -7.19
N GLU A 293 -27.25 9.47 -7.00
CA GLU A 293 -27.00 8.88 -5.69
C GLU A 293 -25.59 8.31 -5.49
N GLY A 294 -24.59 8.80 -6.24
CA GLY A 294 -23.19 8.37 -6.08
C GLY A 294 -22.59 8.65 -4.69
N ASN A 295 -23.20 9.56 -3.93
CA ASN A 295 -22.84 9.84 -2.53
C ASN A 295 -23.31 8.75 -1.55
N ARG A 296 -24.18 7.82 -1.96
CA ARG A 296 -24.71 6.79 -1.06
C ARG A 296 -23.76 5.61 -0.97
N LEU A 297 -23.41 5.21 0.25
CA LEU A 297 -22.77 3.93 0.51
C LEU A 297 -23.82 2.81 0.45
N ARG A 298 -23.83 2.05 -0.64
CA ARG A 298 -24.76 0.95 -0.90
C ARG A 298 -24.25 -0.35 -0.26
N ALA A 299 -25.14 -1.32 -0.07
CA ALA A 299 -24.78 -2.63 0.48
C ALA A 299 -23.67 -3.34 -0.32
N GLY A 300 -23.68 -3.20 -1.66
CA GLY A 300 -22.63 -3.72 -2.54
C GLY A 300 -21.25 -3.09 -2.29
N ASP A 301 -21.20 -1.80 -1.95
CA ASP A 301 -19.94 -1.13 -1.60
C ASP A 301 -19.40 -1.70 -0.28
N SER A 302 -20.29 -1.90 0.71
CA SER A 302 -19.94 -2.42 2.03
C SER A 302 -19.34 -3.83 1.96
N VAL A 303 -19.94 -4.72 1.17
CA VAL A 303 -19.44 -6.10 1.06
C VAL A 303 -18.14 -6.18 0.26
N ASN A 304 -17.99 -5.41 -0.82
CA ASN A 304 -16.71 -5.34 -1.54
C ASN A 304 -15.59 -4.76 -0.66
N TYR A 305 -15.89 -3.70 0.11
CA TYR A 305 -14.96 -3.10 1.05
C TYR A 305 -14.45 -4.12 2.08
N SER A 306 -15.35 -4.96 2.62
CA SER A 306 -15.04 -5.96 3.66
C SER A 306 -14.01 -7.02 3.25
N ILE A 307 -13.71 -7.13 1.97
CA ILE A 307 -12.67 -8.03 1.45
C ILE A 307 -11.53 -7.28 0.75
N GLY A 308 -11.43 -5.96 0.95
CA GLY A 308 -10.39 -5.13 0.36
C GLY A 308 -10.55 -4.87 -1.13
N GLN A 309 -11.79 -4.93 -1.64
CA GLN A 309 -12.14 -4.60 -3.04
C GLN A 309 -13.04 -3.35 -3.10
N GLY A 310 -13.51 -3.00 -4.30
CA GLY A 310 -14.28 -1.79 -4.55
C GLY A 310 -13.36 -0.57 -4.64
N ASP A 311 -13.74 0.51 -3.97
CA ASP A 311 -12.96 1.75 -3.93
C ASP A 311 -11.80 1.72 -2.91
N THR A 312 -11.55 0.61 -2.20
CA THR A 312 -10.44 0.55 -1.24
C THR A 312 -9.10 0.61 -1.96
N LEU A 313 -8.22 1.52 -1.54
CA LEU A 313 -6.84 1.60 -2.03
C LEU A 313 -5.88 1.68 -0.85
N VAL A 314 -4.81 0.89 -0.89
CA VAL A 314 -3.74 0.93 0.11
C VAL A 314 -2.38 0.86 -0.57
N THR A 315 -1.33 1.24 0.16
CA THR A 315 0.07 1.07 -0.27
C THR A 315 0.69 -0.18 0.37
N PRO A 316 1.73 -0.77 -0.25
CA PRO A 316 2.50 -1.85 0.37
C PRO A 316 3.07 -1.50 1.75
N ILE A 317 3.52 -0.25 1.96
CA ILE A 317 4.03 0.19 3.25
C ILE A 317 2.94 0.20 4.32
N GLN A 318 1.73 0.67 4.02
CA GLN A 318 0.60 0.66 4.96
C GLN A 318 0.27 -0.76 5.41
N MET A 319 0.20 -1.71 4.46
CA MET A 319 -0.06 -3.10 4.80
C MET A 319 1.09 -3.72 5.59
N ALA A 320 2.34 -3.43 5.24
CA ALA A 320 3.50 -3.90 6.02
C ALA A 320 3.44 -3.41 7.48
N THR A 321 3.09 -2.14 7.71
CA THR A 321 2.91 -1.55 9.04
C THR A 321 1.81 -2.25 9.84
N ILE A 322 0.68 -2.55 9.20
CA ILE A 322 -0.44 -3.27 9.84
C ILE A 322 -0.03 -4.69 10.26
N TYR A 323 0.60 -5.46 9.37
CA TYR A 323 1.04 -6.82 9.69
C TYR A 323 2.18 -6.83 10.72
N ALA A 324 3.08 -5.85 10.68
CA ALA A 324 4.09 -5.63 11.72
C ALA A 324 3.44 -5.39 13.08
N ALA A 325 2.40 -4.55 13.13
CA ALA A 325 1.66 -4.26 14.36
C ALA A 325 0.93 -5.51 14.89
N ILE A 326 0.31 -6.33 14.03
CA ILE A 326 -0.29 -7.60 14.47
C ILE A 326 0.78 -8.50 15.11
N SER A 327 1.92 -8.68 14.44
CA SER A 327 3.00 -9.57 14.89
C SER A 327 3.73 -9.06 16.15
N ASN A 328 3.78 -7.73 16.38
CA ASN A 328 4.48 -7.14 17.51
C ASN A 328 3.61 -6.93 18.76
N GLY A 329 2.36 -7.41 18.76
CA GLY A 329 1.43 -7.27 19.88
C GLY A 329 0.64 -5.94 19.88
N GLY A 330 0.53 -5.29 18.73
CA GLY A 330 -0.43 -4.23 18.45
C GLY A 330 0.14 -2.83 18.28
N THR A 331 1.46 -2.64 18.23
CA THR A 331 2.11 -1.33 18.13
C THR A 331 2.26 -0.90 16.67
N LEU A 332 1.70 0.25 16.34
CA LEU A 332 1.93 0.90 15.06
C LEU A 332 3.15 1.80 15.18
N TYR A 333 4.21 1.47 14.43
CA TYR A 333 5.42 2.27 14.31
C TYR A 333 5.41 3.06 13.00
N ASP A 334 5.95 4.29 13.03
CA ASP A 334 6.34 5.03 11.83
C ASP A 334 7.43 4.22 11.13
N PRO A 335 7.21 3.70 9.90
CA PRO A 335 8.24 2.97 9.19
C PRO A 335 9.46 3.86 8.99
N THR A 336 10.67 3.36 9.23
CA THR A 336 11.86 4.23 9.17
C THR A 336 13.00 3.52 8.44
N VAL A 337 13.61 4.21 7.47
CA VAL A 337 14.75 3.76 6.68
C VAL A 337 16.06 4.32 7.24
N GLY A 338 16.08 5.57 7.70
CA GLY A 338 17.22 6.19 8.37
C GLY A 338 17.43 5.61 9.76
N LYS A 339 18.64 5.18 10.09
CA LYS A 339 19.01 4.58 11.38
C LYS A 339 19.72 5.57 12.30
N ALA A 340 20.69 6.31 11.76
CA ALA A 340 21.43 7.31 12.52
C ALA A 340 22.05 8.35 11.58
N VAL A 341 22.33 9.54 12.11
CA VAL A 341 23.16 10.56 11.45
C VAL A 341 24.48 10.66 12.20
N ILE A 342 25.58 10.46 11.49
CA ILE A 342 26.94 10.54 12.02
C ILE A 342 27.58 11.83 11.54
N SER A 343 28.20 12.58 12.44
CA SER A 343 28.95 13.79 12.07
C SER A 343 30.06 13.48 11.06
N PRO A 344 30.51 14.47 10.26
CA PRO A 344 31.49 14.21 9.21
C PRO A 344 32.82 13.64 9.71
N ASP A 345 33.21 14.00 10.93
CA ASP A 345 34.41 13.54 11.64
C ASP A 345 34.20 12.22 12.42
N GLY A 346 32.99 11.68 12.42
CA GLY A 346 32.64 10.45 13.14
C GLY A 346 32.49 10.60 14.67
N SER A 347 32.68 11.79 15.23
CA SER A 347 32.70 12.01 16.68
C SER A 347 31.33 11.93 17.35
N THR A 348 30.27 12.29 16.63
CA THR A 348 28.91 12.36 17.14
C THR A 348 27.98 11.45 16.34
N VAL A 349 27.24 10.60 17.04
CA VAL A 349 26.21 9.73 16.47
C VAL A 349 24.86 10.16 17.04
N THR A 350 23.94 10.57 16.17
CA THR A 350 22.55 10.87 16.52
C THR A 350 21.67 9.74 16.01
N GLU A 351 21.18 8.89 16.91
CA GLU A 351 20.24 7.82 16.55
C GLU A 351 18.87 8.41 16.15
N ILE A 352 18.27 7.83 15.11
CA ILE A 352 16.89 8.13 14.70
C ILE A 352 16.02 7.07 15.35
N GLU A 353 15.48 7.34 16.54
CA GLU A 353 14.74 6.36 17.33
C GLU A 353 13.43 5.89 16.64
N PRO A 354 13.07 4.59 16.75
CA PRO A 354 11.74 4.11 16.40
C PRO A 354 10.63 4.90 17.07
N LYS A 355 9.70 5.44 16.28
CA LYS A 355 8.56 6.21 16.78
C LYS A 355 7.27 5.41 16.67
N ALA A 356 6.62 5.15 17.81
CA ALA A 356 5.27 4.61 17.82
C ALA A 356 4.25 5.75 17.68
N HIS A 357 3.23 5.57 16.82
CA HIS A 357 2.15 6.54 16.63
C HIS A 357 0.78 6.02 17.07
N GLY A 358 0.67 4.75 17.46
CA GLY A 358 -0.60 4.21 17.90
C GLY A 358 -0.57 2.74 18.32
N LYS A 359 -1.77 2.25 18.66
CA LYS A 359 -2.04 0.84 18.93
C LYS A 359 -3.24 0.39 18.10
N LEU A 360 -3.21 -0.86 17.64
CA LEU A 360 -4.36 -1.47 16.98
C LEU A 360 -5.57 -1.48 17.95
N PRO A 361 -6.79 -1.20 17.47
CA PRO A 361 -7.99 -1.02 18.29
C PRO A 361 -8.61 -2.36 18.72
N THR A 362 -7.79 -3.25 19.30
CA THR A 362 -8.26 -4.57 19.71
C THR A 362 -7.42 -5.13 20.86
N SER A 363 -7.94 -6.15 21.54
CA SER A 363 -7.30 -6.74 22.71
C SER A 363 -6.05 -7.55 22.32
N LYS A 364 -5.09 -7.68 23.25
CA LYS A 364 -3.92 -8.58 23.06
C LYS A 364 -4.34 -10.02 22.76
N LYS A 365 -5.43 -10.50 23.37
CA LYS A 365 -5.99 -11.83 23.10
C LYS A 365 -6.42 -11.95 21.65
N THR A 366 -7.20 -10.98 21.15
CA THR A 366 -7.66 -10.96 19.77
C THR A 366 -6.50 -10.86 18.78
N LEU A 367 -5.47 -10.05 19.08
CA LEU A 367 -4.26 -9.98 18.26
C LEU A 367 -3.53 -11.33 18.20
N SER A 368 -3.38 -12.03 19.33
CA SER A 368 -2.81 -13.39 19.34
C SER A 368 -3.62 -14.35 18.48
N GLN A 369 -4.94 -14.36 18.64
CA GLN A 369 -5.82 -15.24 17.86
C GLN A 369 -5.77 -14.92 16.36
N MET A 370 -5.71 -13.63 15.98
CA MET A 370 -5.51 -13.23 14.58
C MET A 370 -4.14 -13.67 14.06
N ASP A 371 -3.09 -13.47 14.84
CA ASP A 371 -1.71 -13.83 14.48
C ASP A 371 -1.55 -15.36 14.34
N GLU A 372 -2.21 -16.15 15.19
CA GLU A 372 -2.30 -17.62 15.10
C GLU A 372 -3.05 -18.08 13.84
N ALA A 373 -4.20 -17.48 13.54
CA ALA A 373 -4.95 -17.78 12.30
C ALA A 373 -4.14 -17.46 11.02
N LEU A 374 -3.26 -16.47 11.07
CA LEU A 374 -2.33 -16.14 9.98
C LEU A 374 -1.16 -17.13 9.86
N GLU A 375 -0.81 -17.85 10.93
CA GLU A 375 0.22 -18.90 10.90
C GLU A 375 -0.29 -20.18 10.22
N GLU A 376 -1.55 -20.54 10.47
CA GLU A 376 -2.18 -21.73 9.88
C GLU A 376 -2.62 -21.51 8.42
N SER A 377 -2.62 -20.26 7.96
CA SER A 377 -2.95 -19.89 6.59
C SER A 377 -1.97 -20.55 5.59
N PRO A 378 -2.45 -21.29 4.58
CA PRO A 378 -1.57 -21.92 3.60
C PRO A 378 -0.79 -20.87 2.80
N PRO A 379 0.49 -21.09 2.49
CA PRO A 379 1.24 -20.21 1.59
C PRO A 379 0.51 -20.09 0.26
N ALA A 380 0.61 -18.90 -0.35
CA ALA A 380 0.11 -18.62 -1.69
C ALA A 380 0.42 -19.82 -2.61
N VAL A 381 -0.61 -20.41 -3.21
CA VAL A 381 -0.42 -21.46 -4.21
C VAL A 381 0.49 -20.85 -5.28
N ARG A 382 1.69 -21.42 -5.44
CA ARG A 382 2.59 -21.02 -6.52
C ARG A 382 1.85 -21.21 -7.84
N PRO A 383 1.98 -20.28 -8.80
CA PRO A 383 1.49 -20.48 -10.16
C PRO A 383 1.88 -21.87 -10.65
N HIS A 384 0.87 -22.67 -11.04
CA HIS A 384 1.09 -24.00 -11.59
C HIS A 384 2.01 -23.88 -12.81
N GLY A 385 3.28 -24.30 -12.70
CA GLY A 385 4.20 -24.37 -13.84
C GLY A 385 5.67 -24.05 -13.58
N ALA A 386 6.05 -23.50 -12.41
CA ALA A 386 7.48 -23.34 -12.10
C ALA A 386 8.09 -24.68 -11.61
N SER A 387 8.69 -25.43 -12.53
CA SER A 387 9.58 -26.53 -12.19
C SER A 387 10.79 -25.98 -11.42
N ALA A 388 10.73 -26.08 -10.10
CA ALA A 388 11.90 -26.19 -9.25
C ALA A 388 11.55 -27.24 -8.19
N ALA A 389 12.37 -28.28 -8.12
CA ALA A 389 12.28 -29.39 -7.19
C ALA A 389 12.30 -28.89 -5.73
N GLY A 390 11.13 -28.55 -5.20
CA GLY A 390 10.87 -28.39 -3.78
C GLY A 390 9.78 -29.37 -3.41
N ARG A 391 10.16 -30.53 -2.88
CA ARG A 391 9.23 -31.51 -2.30
C ARG A 391 8.25 -30.78 -1.37
N ARG A 392 7.01 -31.29 -1.29
CA ARG A 392 6.09 -31.06 -0.17
C ARG A 392 6.84 -31.27 1.14
N THR A 393 7.42 -30.23 1.70
CA THR A 393 7.89 -30.19 3.05
C THR A 393 6.81 -29.47 3.83
N ARG A 394 6.17 -30.18 4.76
CA ARG A 394 5.85 -29.55 6.04
C ARG A 394 7.11 -28.76 6.39
N SER A 395 7.00 -27.46 6.61
CA SER A 395 8.08 -26.57 7.05
C SER A 395 8.60 -27.04 8.42
N ARG A 396 9.32 -28.17 8.43
CA ARG A 396 10.09 -28.72 9.55
C ARG A 396 11.54 -28.23 9.51
N CYS A 397 11.94 -27.49 8.47
CA CYS A 397 13.31 -26.96 8.31
C CYS A 397 13.41 -25.43 8.30
N THR A 398 12.33 -24.70 8.60
CA THR A 398 12.44 -23.30 9.03
C THR A 398 12.44 -23.30 10.56
N PRO A 399 13.52 -22.88 11.24
CA PRO A 399 13.54 -22.84 12.71
C PRO A 399 12.55 -21.81 13.29
N ARG A 400 11.84 -21.05 12.43
CA ARG A 400 10.75 -20.14 12.79
C ARG A 400 9.53 -20.39 11.88
N PRO A 401 8.31 -20.37 12.40
CA PRO A 401 7.10 -20.42 11.59
C PRO A 401 7.00 -19.19 10.67
N VAL A 402 6.55 -19.40 9.43
CA VAL A 402 6.28 -18.35 8.43
C VAL A 402 4.77 -18.22 8.30
N ARG A 403 4.25 -16.99 8.24
CA ARG A 403 2.81 -16.68 8.30
C ARG A 403 2.34 -15.99 7.01
N PRO A 404 2.15 -16.73 5.91
CA PRO A 404 1.87 -16.15 4.60
C PRO A 404 0.37 -15.83 4.44
N ARG A 405 0.07 -14.72 3.75
CA ARG A 405 -1.28 -14.43 3.27
C ARG A 405 -1.23 -13.94 1.83
N SER A 406 -2.10 -14.50 0.99
CA SER A 406 -2.16 -14.18 -0.43
C SER A 406 -3.44 -13.42 -0.79
N THR A 407 -3.42 -12.76 -1.93
CA THR A 407 -4.55 -11.97 -2.42
C THR A 407 -4.57 -11.94 -3.93
N ALA A 408 -5.78 -11.81 -4.49
CA ALA A 408 -6.02 -11.39 -5.85
C ALA A 408 -7.01 -10.21 -5.78
N SER A 409 -6.72 -9.13 -6.48
CA SER A 409 -7.62 -8.00 -6.62
C SER A 409 -8.09 -7.86 -8.05
N ARG A 410 -9.37 -7.47 -8.21
CA ARG A 410 -9.88 -7.08 -9.52
C ARG A 410 -9.51 -5.63 -9.76
N PRO A 411 -9.01 -5.27 -10.95
CA PRO A 411 -8.85 -3.86 -11.29
C PRO A 411 -10.22 -3.16 -11.18
N PRO A 412 -10.28 -1.94 -10.63
CA PRO A 412 -11.54 -1.21 -10.57
C PRO A 412 -12.12 -1.08 -11.98
N PRO A 413 -13.45 -1.19 -12.16
CA PRO A 413 -14.07 -0.91 -13.44
C PRO A 413 -13.66 0.51 -13.87
N GLY A 414 -13.12 0.63 -15.08
CA GLY A 414 -12.43 1.83 -15.55
C GLY A 414 -13.21 3.10 -15.25
N SER A 415 -12.65 3.96 -14.40
CA SER A 415 -13.11 5.34 -14.29
C SER A 415 -12.97 6.00 -15.66
N PRO A 416 -13.95 6.82 -16.10
CA PRO A 416 -13.85 7.53 -17.36
C PRO A 416 -12.58 8.40 -17.32
N ARG A 417 -11.78 8.29 -18.39
CA ARG A 417 -10.56 9.07 -18.60
C ARG A 417 -10.87 10.54 -18.30
N THR A 418 -10.12 11.14 -17.38
CA THR A 418 -10.09 12.60 -17.20
C THR A 418 -9.86 13.26 -18.56
N PRO A 419 -10.70 14.22 -18.99
CA PRO A 419 -10.45 14.95 -20.22
C PRO A 419 -9.13 15.70 -20.07
N ARG A 420 -8.23 15.55 -21.05
CA ARG A 420 -7.05 16.39 -21.19
C ARG A 420 -7.51 17.83 -21.33
N THR A 421 -7.23 18.67 -20.35
CA THR A 421 -7.17 20.13 -20.58
C THR A 421 -5.98 20.39 -21.49
N THR A 422 -6.23 20.51 -22.78
CA THR A 422 -5.34 21.20 -23.71
C THR A 422 -5.25 22.65 -23.27
N ARG A 423 -4.16 23.06 -22.63
CA ARG A 423 -3.74 24.46 -22.64
C ARG A 423 -3.21 24.75 -24.04
N SER A 424 -4.00 25.48 -24.82
CA SER A 424 -3.48 26.29 -25.92
C SER A 424 -2.72 27.47 -25.32
N SER A 425 -1.53 27.70 -25.85
CA SER A 425 -0.76 28.96 -25.93
C SER A 425 -0.85 29.95 -24.76
#